data_AF-A0A2W0B159-F1
#
_entry.id   AF-A0A2W0B159-F1
#
_cell.length_a   1.000
_cell.length_b   1.000
_cell.length_c   1.000
_cell.angle_alpha   90.00
_cell.angle_beta   90.00
_cell.angle_gamma   90.00
#
_symmetry.space_group_name_H-M   'P 1'
#
loop_
_entity.id
_entity.type
_entity.pdbx_description
1 polymer ?
#
loop_
_entity_poly.entity_id
_entity_poly.type
_entity_poly.pdbx_seq_one_letter_code
_entity_poly.pdbx_strand_id
1 'polypeptide(L)'
;MREDWHTELKPEVVDRVTLDIPPTVRVRFPDGSIKTVPAYVILTARNGNKFVLLLDLVFNATIIPAAINEINAGVYTTDAINMALVFNTSLFSLNAQGGVGDCCVGGFHTYANDDATPQSRWIFAFASWSLPGIFRGGVADVTSMSHEIAEALNDPFIDNIVPAWQFPGLALGTCQGNLETGDPVEVLANSVFPVRIKDDGVNFLFHPQTEALLQWFEQGLPSDAIGGAFSYPDTMSLTATASACAAPPTT
;
A
#
# COMPACT_ATOMS: atom_id res chain seq x y z
N MET A 1 13.91 -21.84 -16.09
CA MET A 1 12.65 -21.65 -15.35
C MET A 1 11.71 -22.77 -15.78
N ARG A 2 10.97 -23.40 -14.84
CA ARG A 2 9.88 -24.33 -15.20
C ARG A 2 8.75 -23.53 -15.87
N GLU A 3 7.84 -24.15 -16.61
CA GLU A 3 6.78 -23.42 -17.32
C GLU A 3 5.72 -22.78 -16.39
N ASP A 4 5.68 -23.12 -15.10
CA ASP A 4 4.55 -22.79 -14.20
C ASP A 4 4.95 -22.06 -12.90
N TRP A 5 6.05 -21.31 -12.89
CA TRP A 5 6.53 -20.62 -11.68
C TRP A 5 5.90 -19.24 -11.44
N HIS A 6 5.11 -18.74 -12.39
CA HIS A 6 4.47 -17.44 -12.30
C HIS A 6 2.95 -17.61 -12.24
N THR A 7 2.32 -16.84 -11.35
CA THR A 7 0.87 -16.71 -11.33
C THR A 7 0.49 -15.60 -12.30
N GLU A 8 -0.26 -15.94 -13.35
CA GLU A 8 -0.86 -14.95 -14.23
C GLU A 8 -2.19 -14.49 -13.61
N LEU A 9 -2.24 -13.22 -13.19
CA LEU A 9 -3.48 -12.61 -12.72
C LEU A 9 -4.38 -12.30 -13.93
N LYS A 10 -5.68 -12.62 -13.81
CA LYS A 10 -6.69 -12.29 -14.80
C LYS A 10 -7.54 -11.12 -14.28
N PRO A 11 -7.18 -9.86 -14.59
CA PRO A 11 -7.92 -8.72 -14.07
C PRO A 11 -9.31 -8.65 -14.69
N GLU A 12 -10.30 -8.36 -13.87
CA GLU A 12 -11.65 -7.99 -14.29
C GLU A 12 -11.98 -6.62 -13.70
N VAL A 13 -12.51 -5.73 -14.54
CA VAL A 13 -13.03 -4.44 -14.07
C VAL A 13 -14.53 -4.59 -13.89
N VAL A 14 -14.96 -4.51 -12.64
CA VAL A 14 -16.39 -4.51 -12.29
C VAL A 14 -17.00 -3.11 -12.41
N ASP A 15 -18.30 -3.00 -12.15
CA ASP A 15 -19.02 -1.72 -12.19
C ASP A 15 -18.44 -0.68 -11.22
N ARG A 16 -18.48 0.58 -11.66
CA ARG A 16 -17.98 1.70 -10.86
C ARG A 16 -18.94 2.00 -9.71
N VAL A 17 -18.43 1.92 -8.49
CA VAL A 17 -19.09 2.49 -7.30
C VAL A 17 -18.86 4.01 -7.25
N THR A 18 -19.90 4.77 -6.96
CA THR A 18 -19.81 6.23 -6.72
C THR A 18 -20.18 6.53 -5.28
N LEU A 19 -19.30 7.24 -4.58
CA LEU A 19 -19.48 7.63 -3.19
C LEU A 19 -19.50 9.15 -3.07
N ASP A 20 -20.57 9.69 -2.51
CA ASP A 20 -20.71 11.11 -2.23
C ASP A 20 -20.04 11.45 -0.90
N ILE A 21 -18.88 12.10 -0.98
CA ILE A 21 -18.13 12.52 0.21
C ILE A 21 -18.48 13.98 0.55
N PRO A 22 -19.05 14.25 1.74
CA PRO A 22 -19.33 15.63 2.15
C PRO A 22 -18.01 16.40 2.32
N PRO A 23 -17.98 17.73 2.14
CA PRO A 23 -16.74 18.51 2.28
C PRO A 23 -16.19 18.50 3.71
N THR A 24 -17.06 18.32 4.72
CA THR A 24 -16.68 18.26 6.13
C THR A 24 -17.44 17.16 6.87
N VAL A 25 -16.84 16.67 7.94
CA VAL A 25 -17.44 15.70 8.87
C VAL A 25 -17.23 16.13 10.31
N ARG A 26 -18.02 15.59 11.24
CA ARG A 26 -17.86 15.82 12.68
C ARG A 26 -17.12 14.65 13.30
N VAL A 27 -15.95 14.92 13.87
CA VAL A 27 -15.11 13.90 14.52
C VAL A 27 -15.02 14.19 16.01
N ARG A 28 -15.12 13.13 16.82
CA ARG A 28 -14.87 13.17 18.26
C ARG A 28 -13.40 12.91 18.52
N PHE A 29 -12.72 13.84 19.19
CA PHE A 29 -11.31 13.75 19.54
C PHE A 29 -11.12 12.98 20.87
N PRO A 30 -9.90 12.50 21.16
CA PRO A 30 -9.61 11.81 22.42
C PRO A 30 -9.91 12.62 23.69
N ASP A 31 -9.85 13.96 23.61
CA ASP A 31 -10.22 14.88 24.70
C ASP A 31 -11.74 15.02 24.91
N GLY A 32 -12.54 14.28 24.13
CA GLY A 32 -14.01 14.31 24.16
C GLY A 32 -14.64 15.44 23.36
N SER A 33 -13.85 16.39 22.84
CA SER A 33 -14.35 17.47 22.01
C SER A 33 -14.87 16.93 20.66
N ILE A 34 -15.88 17.59 20.10
CA ILE A 34 -16.38 17.29 18.75
C ILE A 34 -16.08 18.49 17.87
N LYS A 35 -15.30 18.27 16.80
CA LYS A 35 -14.92 19.33 15.86
C LYS A 35 -15.42 18.98 14.47
N THR A 36 -15.79 20.02 13.72
CA THR A 36 -16.02 19.89 12.27
C THR A 36 -14.66 19.99 11.57
N VAL A 37 -14.30 18.97 10.81
CA VAL A 37 -13.01 18.84 10.12
C VAL A 37 -13.23 18.59 8.63
N PRO A 38 -12.27 18.91 7.76
CA PRO A 38 -12.36 18.55 6.35
C PRO A 38 -12.42 17.03 6.19
N ALA A 39 -13.35 16.55 5.39
CA ALA A 39 -13.39 15.13 4.99
C ALA A 39 -12.32 14.82 3.95
N TYR A 40 -11.97 15.81 3.15
CA TYR A 40 -10.87 15.76 2.21
C TYR A 40 -10.28 17.16 2.02
N VAL A 41 -9.04 17.22 1.56
CA VAL A 41 -8.42 18.45 1.07
C VAL A 41 -7.89 18.23 -0.34
N ILE A 42 -7.96 19.27 -1.17
CA ILE A 42 -7.41 19.26 -2.53
C ILE A 42 -6.13 20.07 -2.51
N LEU A 43 -5.01 19.43 -2.85
CA LEU A 43 -3.69 20.03 -2.89
C LEU A 43 -3.17 20.09 -4.33
N THR A 44 -2.15 20.91 -4.55
CA THR A 44 -1.48 21.04 -5.85
C THR A 44 0.01 20.71 -5.66
N ALA A 45 0.48 19.69 -6.36
CA ALA A 45 1.88 19.29 -6.39
C ALA A 45 2.73 20.37 -7.08
N ARG A 46 4.06 20.29 -6.92
CA ARG A 46 4.99 21.28 -7.48
C ARG A 46 4.92 21.42 -9.00
N ASN A 47 4.52 20.36 -9.69
CA ASN A 47 4.35 20.33 -11.14
C ASN A 47 2.95 20.79 -11.60
N GLY A 48 2.08 21.22 -10.69
CA GLY A 48 0.72 21.68 -10.99
C GLY A 48 -0.35 20.60 -10.95
N ASN A 49 0.01 19.32 -10.80
CA ASN A 49 -0.96 18.24 -10.66
C ASN A 49 -1.78 18.41 -9.39
N LYS A 50 -3.09 18.21 -9.49
CA LYS A 50 -3.98 18.19 -8.32
C LYS A 50 -4.11 16.79 -7.76
N PHE A 51 -4.16 16.71 -6.44
CA PHE A 51 -4.40 15.46 -5.72
C PHE A 51 -5.27 15.71 -4.50
N VAL A 52 -5.92 14.65 -4.04
CA VAL A 52 -6.84 14.65 -2.92
C VAL A 52 -6.16 13.95 -1.75
N LEU A 53 -6.23 14.54 -0.56
CA LEU A 53 -6.04 13.81 0.68
C LEU A 53 -7.41 13.55 1.27
N LEU A 54 -7.83 12.28 1.31
CA LEU A 54 -9.09 11.83 1.91
C LEU A 54 -8.84 11.42 3.36
N LEU A 55 -9.72 11.85 4.27
CA LEU A 55 -9.59 11.51 5.68
C LEU A 55 -9.78 9.99 5.87
N ASP A 56 -8.84 9.33 6.53
CA ASP A 56 -8.88 7.90 6.83
C ASP A 56 -10.17 7.46 7.55
N LEU A 57 -10.68 8.24 8.49
CA LEU A 57 -11.95 7.99 9.18
C LEU A 57 -13.14 8.01 8.21
N VAL A 58 -13.09 8.87 7.19
CA VAL A 58 -14.12 8.93 6.15
C VAL A 58 -13.99 7.74 5.22
N PHE A 59 -12.77 7.39 4.82
CA PHE A 59 -12.50 6.18 4.05
C PHE A 59 -13.09 4.94 4.76
N ASN A 60 -12.76 4.75 6.04
CA ASN A 60 -13.23 3.63 6.85
C ASN A 60 -14.75 3.62 7.04
N ALA A 61 -15.39 4.79 7.10
CA ALA A 61 -16.83 4.90 7.25
C ALA A 61 -17.62 4.78 5.92
N THR A 62 -16.94 4.80 4.76
CA THR A 62 -17.61 4.84 3.46
C THR A 62 -17.13 3.74 2.50
N ILE A 63 -15.85 3.74 2.15
CA ILE A 63 -15.28 2.86 1.12
C ILE A 63 -15.22 1.42 1.59
N ILE A 64 -14.81 1.17 2.83
CA ILE A 64 -14.79 -0.20 3.39
C ILE A 64 -16.19 -0.82 3.44
N PRO A 65 -17.23 -0.17 4.01
CA PRO A 65 -18.59 -0.68 3.95
C PRO A 65 -19.11 -0.88 2.53
N ALA A 66 -18.77 0.01 1.60
CA ALA A 66 -19.16 -0.14 0.19
C ALA A 66 -18.55 -1.41 -0.41
N ALA A 67 -17.25 -1.66 -0.20
CA ALA A 67 -16.59 -2.89 -0.65
C ALA A 67 -17.24 -4.15 -0.06
N ILE A 68 -17.56 -4.14 1.24
CA ILE A 68 -18.27 -5.25 1.90
C ILE A 68 -19.67 -5.48 1.28
N ASN A 69 -20.39 -4.41 0.93
CA ASN A 69 -21.68 -4.54 0.27
C ASN A 69 -21.56 -5.19 -1.13
N GLU A 70 -20.52 -4.86 -1.90
CA GLU A 70 -20.27 -5.48 -3.21
C GLU A 70 -19.90 -6.97 -3.08
N ILE A 71 -19.16 -7.36 -2.02
CA ILE A 71 -18.90 -8.77 -1.68
C ILE A 71 -20.21 -9.49 -1.38
N ASN A 72 -21.04 -8.91 -0.51
CA ASN A 72 -22.34 -9.50 -0.13
C ASN A 72 -23.32 -9.58 -1.32
N ALA A 73 -23.21 -8.67 -2.28
CA ALA A 73 -24.01 -8.69 -3.51
C ALA A 73 -23.51 -9.73 -4.53
N GLY A 74 -22.35 -10.35 -4.30
CA GLY A 74 -21.71 -11.29 -5.22
C GLY A 74 -21.08 -10.61 -6.44
N VAL A 75 -20.88 -9.28 -6.39
CA VAL A 75 -20.18 -8.52 -7.43
C VAL A 75 -18.68 -8.70 -7.28
N TYR A 76 -18.18 -8.68 -6.05
CA TYR A 76 -16.81 -9.07 -5.72
C TYR A 76 -16.79 -10.57 -5.47
N THR A 77 -15.91 -11.27 -6.19
CA THR A 77 -15.77 -12.71 -6.00
C THR A 77 -14.87 -13.01 -4.81
N THR A 78 -15.07 -14.17 -4.21
CA THR A 78 -14.34 -14.60 -3.02
C THR A 78 -13.05 -15.35 -3.34
N ASP A 79 -12.78 -15.56 -4.62
CA ASP A 79 -11.61 -16.24 -5.18
C ASP A 79 -10.64 -15.27 -5.87
N ALA A 80 -10.79 -13.96 -5.61
CA ALA A 80 -9.97 -12.89 -6.15
C ALA A 80 -9.48 -11.93 -5.05
N ILE A 81 -8.40 -11.20 -5.35
CA ILE A 81 -8.00 -10.01 -4.61
C ILE A 81 -8.86 -8.86 -5.13
N ASN A 82 -9.82 -8.41 -4.34
CA ASN A 82 -10.68 -7.30 -4.74
C ASN A 82 -9.97 -5.99 -4.44
N MET A 83 -9.98 -5.04 -5.38
CA MET A 83 -9.25 -3.78 -5.22
C MET A 83 -10.12 -2.56 -5.51
N ALA A 84 -10.12 -1.59 -4.59
CA ALA A 84 -10.61 -0.24 -4.87
C ALA A 84 -9.47 0.63 -5.41
N LEU A 85 -9.55 0.95 -6.70
CA LEU A 85 -8.61 1.83 -7.37
C LEU A 85 -9.15 3.26 -7.44
N VAL A 86 -8.38 4.22 -6.95
CA VAL A 86 -8.73 5.65 -6.98
C VAL A 86 -7.69 6.45 -7.75
N PHE A 87 -8.05 7.63 -8.23
CA PHE A 87 -7.14 8.50 -8.98
C PHE A 87 -6.66 9.67 -8.13
N ASN A 88 -5.34 9.89 -8.06
CA ASN A 88 -4.66 10.96 -7.33
C ASN A 88 -5.21 11.18 -5.91
N THR A 89 -5.55 10.11 -5.20
CA THR A 89 -6.16 10.21 -3.87
C THR A 89 -5.33 9.41 -2.88
N SER A 90 -4.87 10.05 -1.82
CA SER A 90 -4.16 9.39 -0.72
C SER A 90 -4.89 9.64 0.58
N LEU A 91 -4.61 8.83 1.60
CA LEU A 91 -5.23 9.01 2.91
C LEU A 91 -4.36 9.85 3.83
N PHE A 92 -5.03 10.55 4.73
CA PHE A 92 -4.39 11.27 5.83
C PHE A 92 -5.16 11.04 7.13
N SER A 93 -4.46 11.14 8.25
CA SER A 93 -5.03 11.15 9.59
C SER A 93 -5.07 12.58 10.15
N LEU A 94 -6.00 12.86 11.06
CA LEU A 94 -6.09 14.18 11.69
C LEU A 94 -4.94 14.41 12.68
N ASN A 95 -4.38 15.63 12.68
CA ASN A 95 -3.58 16.09 13.82
C ASN A 95 -4.49 16.48 15.00
N ALA A 96 -3.90 16.74 16.17
CA ALA A 96 -4.64 17.09 17.39
C ALA A 96 -5.52 18.36 17.25
N GLN A 97 -5.20 19.24 16.29
CA GLN A 97 -5.93 20.46 16.00
C GLN A 97 -7.09 20.24 14.99
N GLY A 98 -7.20 19.05 14.40
CA GLY A 98 -8.23 18.72 13.39
C GLY A 98 -7.89 19.18 11.97
N GLY A 99 -6.61 19.48 11.71
CA GLY A 99 -6.08 19.63 10.36
C GLY A 99 -5.42 18.34 9.87
N VAL A 100 -4.76 18.43 8.72
CA VAL A 100 -3.95 17.33 8.16
C VAL A 100 -2.78 17.02 9.10
N GLY A 101 -2.70 15.77 9.57
CA GLY A 101 -1.61 15.22 10.36
C GLY A 101 -0.76 14.29 9.50
N ASP A 102 -0.63 13.04 9.94
CA ASP A 102 0.16 12.02 9.25
C ASP A 102 -0.44 11.74 7.86
N CYS A 103 0.45 11.67 6.90
CA CYS A 103 0.18 11.44 5.49
C CYS A 103 1.45 10.82 4.87
N CYS A 104 1.38 10.18 3.73
CA CYS A 104 0.26 10.13 2.78
C CYS A 104 0.11 8.68 2.31
N VAL A 105 -0.93 7.99 2.77
CA VAL A 105 -1.11 6.56 2.49
C VAL A 105 -1.63 6.39 1.07
N GLY A 106 -0.81 5.82 0.19
CA GLY A 106 -1.12 5.60 -1.23
C GLY A 106 -1.94 4.33 -1.49
N GLY A 107 -1.85 3.36 -0.59
CA GLY A 107 -2.58 2.11 -0.61
C GLY A 107 -2.48 1.37 0.72
N PHE A 108 -3.24 0.29 0.84
CA PHE A 108 -3.07 -0.77 1.83
C PHE A 108 -3.87 -2.00 1.38
N HIS A 109 -3.49 -3.21 1.79
CA HIS A 109 -4.37 -4.39 1.80
C HIS A 109 -4.93 -4.67 3.19
N THR A 110 -6.03 -5.40 3.20
CA THR A 110 -6.74 -5.86 4.39
C THR A 110 -7.64 -7.04 4.01
N TYR A 111 -8.43 -7.51 4.96
CA TYR A 111 -9.46 -8.49 4.68
C TYR A 111 -10.77 -8.13 5.40
N ALA A 112 -11.88 -8.36 4.72
CA ALA A 112 -13.19 -8.37 5.35
C ALA A 112 -13.49 -9.78 5.87
N ASN A 113 -14.28 -9.87 6.93
CA ASN A 113 -14.76 -11.13 7.48
C ASN A 113 -16.24 -11.03 7.87
N ASP A 114 -16.85 -12.19 8.06
CA ASP A 114 -18.23 -12.33 8.55
C ASP A 114 -18.28 -13.08 9.89
N ASP A 115 -19.49 -13.25 10.42
CA ASP A 115 -19.77 -14.05 11.61
C ASP A 115 -20.07 -15.54 11.27
N ALA A 116 -19.78 -16.00 10.05
CA ALA A 116 -20.06 -17.38 9.66
C ALA A 116 -19.15 -18.37 10.41
N THR A 117 -19.53 -19.65 10.41
CA THR A 117 -18.71 -20.72 11.01
C THR A 117 -18.58 -21.91 10.03
N PRO A 118 -17.39 -22.15 9.45
CA PRO A 118 -16.15 -21.37 9.59
C PRO A 118 -16.29 -19.94 9.04
N GLN A 119 -15.53 -18.99 9.61
CA GLN A 119 -15.55 -17.58 9.23
C GLN A 119 -15.00 -17.42 7.81
N SER A 120 -15.72 -16.68 6.98
CA SER A 120 -15.26 -16.27 5.66
C SER A 120 -14.23 -15.15 5.80
N ARG A 121 -13.20 -15.15 4.95
CA ARG A 121 -12.24 -14.04 4.81
C ARG A 121 -12.12 -13.65 3.35
N TRP A 122 -12.26 -12.38 3.07
CA TRP A 122 -12.20 -11.81 1.73
C TRP A 122 -11.10 -10.76 1.66
N ILE A 123 -10.09 -11.03 0.84
CA ILE A 123 -8.96 -10.12 0.67
C ILE A 123 -9.43 -8.89 -0.12
N PHE A 124 -9.08 -7.73 0.39
CA PHE A 124 -9.40 -6.44 -0.20
C PHE A 124 -8.17 -5.53 -0.15
N ALA A 125 -7.94 -4.76 -1.20
CA ALA A 125 -6.94 -3.71 -1.17
C ALA A 125 -7.48 -2.38 -1.69
N PHE A 126 -6.84 -1.31 -1.25
CA PHE A 126 -7.05 0.03 -1.74
C PHE A 126 -5.74 0.52 -2.34
N ALA A 127 -5.77 1.12 -3.52
CA ALA A 127 -4.59 1.73 -4.10
C ALA A 127 -4.90 2.95 -4.96
N SER A 128 -3.98 3.90 -4.95
CA SER A 128 -4.07 5.13 -5.73
C SER A 128 -3.26 5.06 -7.01
N TRP A 129 -3.92 5.30 -8.14
CA TRP A 129 -3.27 5.71 -9.36
C TRP A 129 -2.80 7.16 -9.24
N SER A 130 -1.50 7.37 -9.04
CA SER A 130 -0.94 8.70 -8.80
C SER A 130 -0.23 9.25 -10.03
N LEU A 131 -0.55 10.47 -10.46
CA LEU A 131 0.21 11.11 -11.54
C LEU A 131 1.69 11.32 -11.12
N PRO A 132 2.64 11.18 -12.06
CA PRO A 132 4.03 11.48 -11.81
C PRO A 132 4.25 12.88 -11.22
N GLY A 133 5.18 12.99 -10.27
CA GLY A 133 5.57 14.25 -9.63
C GLY A 133 4.65 14.74 -8.51
N ILE A 134 3.61 13.97 -8.13
CA ILE A 134 2.92 14.13 -6.85
C ILE A 134 3.85 13.69 -5.72
N PHE A 135 4.43 12.49 -5.85
CA PHE A 135 5.36 11.89 -4.90
C PHE A 135 6.81 11.96 -5.39
N ARG A 136 7.75 11.73 -4.46
CA ARG A 136 9.19 11.65 -4.74
C ARG A 136 9.57 10.20 -5.10
N GLY A 137 10.84 9.94 -5.42
CA GLY A 137 11.34 8.58 -5.63
C GLY A 137 10.84 7.89 -6.91
N GLY A 138 10.16 8.62 -7.80
CA GLY A 138 9.58 8.03 -9.02
C GLY A 138 8.22 7.37 -8.81
N VAL A 139 7.67 7.40 -7.59
CA VAL A 139 6.34 6.86 -7.26
C VAL A 139 5.27 7.52 -8.15
N ALA A 140 4.58 6.70 -8.94
CA ALA A 140 3.58 7.10 -9.91
C ALA A 140 2.71 5.91 -10.37
N ASP A 141 1.63 6.19 -11.09
CA ASP A 141 0.72 5.24 -11.72
C ASP A 141 0.39 4.01 -10.85
N VAL A 142 1.00 2.87 -11.14
CA VAL A 142 0.72 1.58 -10.49
C VAL A 142 1.61 1.32 -9.28
N THR A 143 2.50 2.23 -8.85
CA THR A 143 3.44 1.96 -7.74
C THR A 143 2.71 1.43 -6.49
N SER A 144 1.73 2.17 -5.97
CA SER A 144 0.95 1.71 -4.81
C SER A 144 0.16 0.44 -5.12
N MET A 145 -0.39 0.31 -6.34
CA MET A 145 -1.13 -0.90 -6.72
C MET A 145 -0.24 -2.15 -6.71
N SER A 146 0.98 -2.07 -7.26
CA SER A 146 1.92 -3.19 -7.24
C SER A 146 2.42 -3.53 -5.84
N HIS A 147 2.62 -2.51 -5.00
CA HIS A 147 2.95 -2.67 -3.59
C HIS A 147 1.88 -3.50 -2.88
N GLU A 148 0.63 -3.04 -2.90
CA GLU A 148 -0.45 -3.74 -2.21
C GLU A 148 -0.73 -5.14 -2.76
N ILE A 149 -0.55 -5.36 -4.07
CA ILE A 149 -0.69 -6.70 -4.65
C ILE A 149 0.40 -7.64 -4.15
N ALA A 150 1.65 -7.16 -4.09
CA ALA A 150 2.77 -7.96 -3.62
C ALA A 150 2.58 -8.31 -2.14
N GLU A 151 2.24 -7.34 -1.31
CA GLU A 151 2.05 -7.55 0.13
C GLU A 151 0.82 -8.43 0.40
N ALA A 152 -0.32 -8.18 -0.24
CA ALA A 152 -1.50 -9.03 -0.10
C ALA A 152 -1.27 -10.51 -0.50
N LEU A 153 -0.35 -10.79 -1.43
CA LEU A 153 -0.01 -12.16 -1.81
C LEU A 153 0.93 -12.84 -0.80
N ASN A 154 1.73 -12.06 -0.05
CA ASN A 154 2.67 -12.59 0.94
C ASN A 154 2.06 -12.62 2.36
N ASP A 155 1.14 -11.71 2.68
CA ASP A 155 0.40 -11.63 3.94
C ASP A 155 -1.07 -11.22 3.72
N PRO A 156 -1.90 -12.11 3.16
CA PRO A 156 -3.29 -11.79 2.81
C PRO A 156 -4.16 -11.43 4.02
N PHE A 157 -3.74 -11.81 5.23
CA PHE A 157 -4.50 -11.65 6.46
C PHE A 157 -3.81 -10.78 7.49
N ILE A 158 -2.80 -10.00 7.08
CA ILE A 158 -2.07 -9.03 7.91
C ILE A 158 -1.60 -9.63 9.25
N ASP A 159 -1.26 -10.92 9.25
CA ASP A 159 -0.88 -11.70 10.43
C ASP A 159 0.54 -12.30 10.36
N ASN A 160 1.29 -11.98 9.29
CA ASN A 160 2.68 -12.38 9.10
C ASN A 160 3.66 -11.35 9.68
N ILE A 161 3.64 -11.18 10.99
CA ILE A 161 4.45 -10.19 11.71
C ILE A 161 5.95 -10.54 11.64
N VAL A 162 6.78 -9.55 11.31
CA VAL A 162 8.25 -9.66 11.26
C VAL A 162 8.92 -9.07 12.52
N PRO A 163 10.16 -9.45 12.86
CA PRO A 163 10.93 -8.75 13.87
C PRO A 163 11.12 -7.27 13.55
N ALA A 164 11.43 -6.45 14.56
CA ALA A 164 11.75 -5.04 14.36
C ALA A 164 13.08 -4.88 13.58
N TRP A 165 12.97 -4.42 12.35
CA TRP A 165 14.11 -4.15 11.47
C TRP A 165 14.37 -2.65 11.36
N GLN A 166 15.65 -2.30 11.14
CA GLN A 166 16.02 -0.94 10.76
C GLN A 166 15.37 -0.63 9.40
N PHE A 167 14.59 0.45 9.35
CA PHE A 167 13.97 0.93 8.12
C PHE A 167 15.06 1.44 7.16
N PRO A 168 15.23 0.84 5.97
CA PRO A 168 16.29 1.24 5.03
C PRO A 168 16.12 2.69 4.55
N GLY A 169 17.23 3.41 4.40
CA GLY A 169 17.22 4.80 3.95
C GLY A 169 16.80 5.85 4.99
N LEU A 170 16.33 5.43 6.18
CA LEU A 170 16.04 6.32 7.30
C LEU A 170 17.20 6.37 8.32
N ALA A 171 17.07 7.22 9.33
CA ALA A 171 18.08 7.38 10.36
C ALA A 171 18.27 6.08 11.17
N LEU A 172 19.49 5.84 11.65
CA LEU A 172 19.78 4.71 12.53
C LEU A 172 18.89 4.76 13.78
N GLY A 173 18.24 3.64 14.09
CA GLY A 173 17.26 3.52 15.18
C GLY A 173 15.80 3.74 14.75
N THR A 174 15.53 4.07 13.48
CA THR A 174 14.17 4.06 12.94
C THR A 174 13.75 2.62 12.65
N CYS A 175 13.05 2.00 13.60
CA CYS A 175 12.71 0.59 13.61
C CYS A 175 11.22 0.36 13.36
N GLN A 176 10.89 -0.69 12.60
CA GLN A 176 9.52 -1.10 12.34
C GLN A 176 9.42 -2.64 12.39
N GLY A 177 8.40 -3.15 13.11
CA GLY A 177 8.17 -4.58 13.35
C GLY A 177 6.93 -5.12 12.64
N ASN A 178 6.49 -4.41 11.62
CA ASN A 178 5.37 -4.75 10.75
C ASN A 178 5.75 -4.33 9.32
N LEU A 179 6.99 -4.65 8.93
CA LEU A 179 7.43 -4.41 7.56
C LEU A 179 6.94 -5.56 6.68
N GLU A 180 6.20 -5.22 5.64
CA GLU A 180 5.78 -6.11 4.57
C GLU A 180 6.74 -5.98 3.38
N THR A 181 6.48 -6.59 2.21
CA THR A 181 7.50 -6.70 1.16
C THR A 181 7.86 -5.37 0.49
N GLY A 182 6.94 -4.42 0.43
CA GLY A 182 7.11 -3.13 -0.23
C GLY A 182 7.71 -2.08 0.70
N ASP A 183 7.42 -2.16 1.99
CA ASP A 183 7.89 -1.20 3.00
C ASP A 183 9.41 -0.95 2.98
N PRO A 184 10.30 -1.98 2.95
CA PRO A 184 11.74 -1.76 3.12
C PRO A 184 12.36 -0.88 2.04
N VAL A 185 11.70 -0.77 0.88
CA VAL A 185 12.21 0.03 -0.23
C VAL A 185 11.48 1.36 -0.42
N GLU A 186 10.33 1.59 0.22
CA GLU A 186 9.38 2.62 -0.20
C GLU A 186 9.96 4.05 -0.15
N VAL A 187 10.90 4.30 0.77
CA VAL A 187 11.57 5.59 0.95
C VAL A 187 12.91 5.69 0.22
N LEU A 188 13.34 4.62 -0.45
CA LEU A 188 14.58 4.60 -1.22
C LEU A 188 14.41 5.40 -2.53
N ALA A 189 15.53 5.94 -3.03
CA ALA A 189 15.52 6.73 -4.27
C ALA A 189 15.19 5.90 -5.52
N ASN A 190 15.41 4.58 -5.47
CA ASN A 190 15.16 3.60 -6.51
C ASN A 190 14.11 2.56 -6.05
N SER A 191 13.01 3.05 -5.47
CA SER A 191 11.90 2.19 -5.02
C SER A 191 11.08 1.63 -6.19
N VAL A 192 11.11 2.26 -7.36
CA VAL A 192 10.33 1.86 -8.55
C VAL A 192 11.20 1.33 -9.69
N PHE A 193 10.63 0.43 -10.49
CA PHE A 193 11.26 -0.12 -11.69
C PHE A 193 10.42 0.17 -12.94
N PRO A 194 10.96 0.87 -13.96
CA PRO A 194 10.19 1.27 -15.13
C PRO A 194 9.90 0.09 -16.07
N VAL A 195 8.62 -0.19 -16.32
CA VAL A 195 8.14 -1.23 -17.25
C VAL A 195 7.39 -0.59 -18.40
N ARG A 196 7.92 -0.71 -19.63
CA ARG A 196 7.23 -0.20 -20.81
C ARG A 196 6.35 -1.27 -21.42
N ILE A 197 5.04 -1.02 -21.43
CA ILE A 197 4.06 -1.86 -22.12
C ILE A 197 3.76 -1.23 -23.49
N LYS A 198 3.90 -2.05 -24.54
CA LYS A 198 3.58 -1.71 -25.93
C LYS A 198 2.70 -2.81 -26.51
N ASP A 199 1.41 -2.75 -26.22
CA ASP A 199 0.44 -3.74 -26.67
C ASP A 199 -0.95 -3.12 -26.85
N ASP A 200 -1.76 -3.65 -27.76
CA ASP A 200 -3.15 -3.23 -28.04
C ASP A 200 -3.36 -1.70 -28.14
N GLY A 201 -2.40 -1.00 -28.77
CA GLY A 201 -2.44 0.46 -28.94
C GLY A 201 -2.04 1.27 -27.70
N VAL A 202 -1.72 0.60 -26.58
CA VAL A 202 -1.13 1.20 -25.39
C VAL A 202 0.38 1.32 -25.59
N ASN A 203 0.93 2.51 -25.33
CA ASN A 203 2.37 2.73 -25.20
C ASN A 203 2.60 3.57 -23.94
N PHE A 204 2.67 2.89 -22.81
CA PHE A 204 2.77 3.52 -21.49
C PHE A 204 4.00 2.99 -20.74
N LEU A 205 4.61 3.86 -19.92
CA LEU A 205 5.70 3.49 -19.03
C LEU A 205 5.14 3.44 -17.61
N PHE A 206 4.93 2.23 -17.11
CA PHE A 206 4.51 1.98 -15.74
C PHE A 206 5.71 2.00 -14.79
N HIS A 207 5.44 2.30 -13.52
CA HIS A 207 6.41 2.37 -12.44
C HIS A 207 6.00 1.46 -11.27
N PRO A 208 5.91 0.13 -11.46
CA PRO A 208 5.72 -0.78 -10.34
C PRO A 208 6.85 -0.65 -9.31
N GLN A 209 6.54 -0.98 -8.07
CA GLN A 209 7.49 -0.99 -6.97
C GLN A 209 8.40 -2.23 -7.06
N THR A 210 9.66 -2.05 -6.65
CA THR A 210 10.56 -3.15 -6.34
C THR A 210 10.20 -3.70 -4.98
N GLU A 211 10.19 -5.01 -4.80
CA GLU A 211 9.79 -5.64 -3.55
C GLU A 211 11.01 -6.27 -2.86
N ALA A 212 11.03 -6.23 -1.52
CA ALA A 212 11.94 -7.02 -0.72
C ALA A 212 11.60 -8.51 -0.88
N LEU A 213 12.62 -9.33 -1.09
CA LEU A 213 12.48 -10.77 -1.15
C LEU A 213 12.51 -11.37 0.26
N LEU A 214 12.01 -12.60 0.42
CA LEU A 214 12.10 -13.36 1.67
C LEU A 214 13.52 -13.37 2.26
N GLN A 215 14.55 -13.49 1.41
CA GLN A 215 15.95 -13.49 1.81
C GLN A 215 16.39 -12.19 2.51
N TRP A 216 15.69 -11.07 2.28
CA TRP A 216 15.91 -9.85 3.04
C TRP A 216 15.48 -10.02 4.50
N PHE A 217 14.37 -10.71 4.76
CA PHE A 217 13.85 -10.94 6.10
C PHE A 217 14.59 -12.06 6.86
N GLU A 218 15.12 -13.06 6.16
CA GLU A 218 15.75 -14.25 6.79
C GLU A 218 17.15 -14.01 7.39
N GLN A 219 17.77 -12.83 7.21
CA GLN A 219 19.09 -12.50 7.76
C GLN A 219 20.26 -13.40 7.30
N GLY A 220 20.10 -14.16 6.22
CA GLY A 220 21.10 -15.10 5.69
C GLY A 220 22.04 -14.53 4.63
N LEU A 221 23.33 -14.91 4.69
CA LEU A 221 24.30 -14.67 3.61
C LEU A 221 24.99 -15.97 3.16
N PRO A 222 25.20 -16.16 1.84
CA PRO A 222 24.66 -15.37 0.75
C PRO A 222 23.14 -15.63 0.55
N SER A 223 22.42 -14.68 -0.05
CA SER A 223 21.04 -14.93 -0.50
C SER A 223 21.03 -16.09 -1.52
N ASP A 224 20.05 -16.99 -1.37
CA ASP A 224 19.80 -18.09 -2.30
C ASP A 224 18.75 -17.74 -3.38
N ALA A 225 18.27 -16.49 -3.40
CA ALA A 225 17.42 -15.98 -4.47
C ALA A 225 18.17 -15.88 -5.81
N ILE A 226 17.43 -15.63 -6.89
CA ILE A 226 18.01 -15.43 -8.22
C ILE A 226 19.07 -14.31 -8.18
N GLY A 227 20.30 -14.65 -8.60
CA GLY A 227 21.42 -13.70 -8.61
C GLY A 227 21.93 -13.28 -7.22
N GLY A 228 21.54 -13.97 -6.13
CA GLY A 228 21.89 -13.59 -4.76
C GLY A 228 21.22 -12.29 -4.30
N ALA A 229 20.06 -11.96 -4.88
CA ALA A 229 19.36 -10.71 -4.63
C ALA A 229 18.59 -10.71 -3.30
N PHE A 230 18.34 -9.51 -2.75
CA PHE A 230 17.43 -9.28 -1.62
C PHE A 230 16.17 -8.50 -2.02
N SER A 231 16.11 -8.07 -3.28
CA SER A 231 14.99 -7.31 -3.84
C SER A 231 14.83 -7.65 -5.33
N TYR A 232 13.62 -7.49 -5.86
CA TYR A 232 13.30 -7.74 -7.26
C TYR A 232 12.21 -6.77 -7.75
N PRO A 233 12.26 -6.27 -8.99
CA PRO A 233 13.24 -6.57 -10.04
C PRO A 233 14.56 -5.79 -9.95
N ASP A 234 14.61 -4.67 -9.23
CA ASP A 234 15.87 -3.96 -9.02
C ASP A 234 16.65 -4.57 -7.85
N THR A 235 17.65 -5.40 -8.17
CA THR A 235 18.51 -6.07 -7.17
C THR A 235 19.43 -5.10 -6.42
N MET A 236 19.46 -3.82 -6.81
CA MET A 236 20.28 -2.79 -6.17
C MET A 236 19.51 -1.97 -5.13
N SER A 237 18.19 -2.11 -5.03
CA SER A 237 17.40 -1.44 -3.99
C SER A 237 17.77 -1.96 -2.60
N LEU A 238 17.90 -3.28 -2.45
CA LEU A 238 18.41 -3.93 -1.25
C LEU A 238 19.62 -4.81 -1.60
N THR A 239 20.81 -4.41 -1.15
CA THR A 239 22.08 -5.09 -1.44
C THR A 239 22.57 -5.98 -0.30
N ALA A 240 21.84 -6.02 0.81
CA ALA A 240 22.13 -6.83 1.98
C ALA A 240 20.80 -7.19 2.67
N THR A 241 20.86 -8.19 3.54
CA THR A 241 19.73 -8.61 4.36
C THR A 241 19.34 -7.55 5.40
N ALA A 242 18.15 -7.69 5.99
CA ALA A 242 17.62 -6.79 7.01
C ALA A 242 18.59 -6.67 8.20
N SER A 243 18.73 -5.45 8.72
CA SER A 243 19.51 -5.21 9.94
C SER A 243 18.59 -5.25 11.15
N ALA A 244 18.89 -6.15 12.10
CA ALA A 244 18.25 -6.18 13.40
C ALA A 244 18.37 -4.81 14.06
N CYS A 245 17.27 -4.28 14.58
CA CYS A 245 17.38 -3.17 15.50
C CYS A 245 18.13 -3.65 16.74
N ALA A 246 19.22 -2.96 17.09
CA ALA A 246 19.87 -3.20 18.36
C ALA A 246 18.81 -3.03 19.45
N ALA A 247 18.71 -4.00 20.37
CA ALA A 247 17.97 -3.78 21.61
C ALA A 247 18.47 -2.44 22.20
N PRO A 248 17.58 -1.56 22.68
CA PRO A 248 18.05 -0.34 23.35
C PRO A 248 19.06 -0.77 24.41
N PRO A 249 20.21 -0.07 24.54
CA PRO A 249 21.20 -0.44 25.53
C PRO A 249 20.49 -0.53 26.88
N THR A 250 20.55 -1.71 27.50
CA THR A 250 20.00 -1.94 28.83
C THR A 250 20.71 -0.95 29.77
N THR A 251 19.99 0.08 30.19
CA THR A 251 20.44 0.99 31.26
C THR A 251 20.32 0.32 32.60
#